data_AF-A0A7K0DTB7-F1
#
_entry.id   AF-A0A7K0DTB7-F1
#
_cell.length_a   1.000
_cell.length_b   1.000
_cell.length_c   1.000
_cell.angle_alpha   90.00
_cell.angle_beta   90.00
_cell.angle_gamma   90.00
#
_symmetry.space_group_name_H-M   'P 1'
#
loop_
_entity.id
_entity.type
_entity.pdbx_description
1 polymer ?
#
loop_
_entity_poly.entity_id
_entity_poly.type
_entity_poly.pdbx_seq_one_letter_code
_entity_poly.pdbx_strand_id
1 'polypeptide(L)'
;MSDRPTKITARQRLETPVESRFRGFDWDAEAMARGSEKIARFLGTGRYLVIQTMVVIVWIVLNVFIVALQWDPYPFILLNLAFSTQAAYAAPLILLAQNRQDNRDRVSLEEDRSRAAQTKADTEFLARELAALRFAVGEVTTRDYFRRELDTIRESLERLEALAAGDDVRGKKAKKRAAPKRADVTVPQEESDTP
;
A
#
# COMPACT_ATOMS: atom_id res chain seq x y z
N MET A 1 12.38 -56.40 -8.69
CA MET A 1 12.79 -55.01 -8.45
C MET A 1 12.62 -54.27 -9.78
N SER A 2 11.42 -53.76 -10.06
CA SER A 2 11.07 -53.20 -11.38
C SER A 2 11.24 -51.68 -11.35
N ASP A 3 12.26 -51.17 -12.02
CA ASP A 3 12.44 -49.74 -12.28
C ASP A 3 11.39 -49.27 -13.30
N ARG A 4 10.58 -48.27 -12.91
CA ARG A 4 9.68 -47.56 -13.83
C ARG A 4 10.32 -46.21 -14.18
N PRO A 5 10.61 -45.90 -15.46
CA PRO A 5 11.04 -44.56 -15.83
C PRO A 5 9.85 -43.59 -15.71
N THR A 6 10.05 -42.56 -14.88
CA THR A 6 9.14 -41.44 -14.63
C THR A 6 8.86 -40.71 -15.95
N LYS A 7 7.62 -40.80 -16.45
CA LYS A 7 7.19 -40.05 -17.64
C LYS A 7 7.07 -38.57 -17.27
N ILE A 8 8.07 -37.77 -17.66
CA ILE A 8 7.99 -36.30 -17.59
C ILE A 8 6.89 -35.84 -18.56
N THR A 9 5.82 -35.30 -18.00
CA THR A 9 4.63 -34.84 -18.72
C THR A 9 4.96 -33.66 -19.64
N ALA A 10 4.60 -33.79 -20.92
CA ALA A 10 4.81 -32.81 -21.99
C ALA A 10 4.20 -31.41 -21.74
N ARG A 11 3.43 -31.23 -20.66
CA ARG A 11 2.79 -29.96 -20.30
C ARG A 11 3.74 -28.94 -19.68
N GLN A 12 4.90 -29.35 -19.18
CA GLN A 12 5.87 -28.46 -18.53
C GLN A 12 6.83 -27.77 -19.52
N ARG A 13 6.69 -28.03 -20.82
CA ARG A 13 7.56 -27.50 -21.91
C ARG A 13 6.92 -26.33 -22.68
N LEU A 14 5.80 -25.79 -22.19
CA LEU A 14 5.03 -24.75 -22.88
C LEU A 14 5.14 -23.35 -22.27
N GLU A 15 6.01 -23.15 -21.26
CA GLU A 15 6.13 -21.84 -20.57
C GLU A 15 7.36 -21.02 -20.94
N THR A 16 8.25 -21.52 -21.80
CA THR A 16 9.31 -20.67 -22.38
C THR A 16 8.76 -20.04 -23.66
N PRO A 17 8.39 -18.74 -23.66
CA PRO A 17 8.14 -18.07 -24.93
C PRO A 17 9.39 -18.19 -25.77
N VAL A 18 9.25 -18.83 -26.94
CA VAL A 18 10.31 -18.91 -27.93
C VAL A 18 10.51 -17.49 -28.43
N GLU A 19 11.51 -16.82 -27.89
CA GLU A 19 11.93 -15.49 -28.34
C GLU A 19 12.35 -15.63 -29.80
N SER A 20 11.48 -15.20 -30.72
CA SER A 20 11.73 -15.26 -32.15
C SER A 20 12.85 -14.28 -32.46
N ARG A 21 14.09 -14.78 -32.43
CA ARG A 21 15.31 -14.05 -32.75
C ARG A 21 15.36 -13.79 -34.26
N PHE A 22 14.45 -12.97 -34.78
CA PHE A 22 14.58 -12.32 -36.08
C PHE A 22 15.61 -11.19 -35.93
N ARG A 23 16.88 -11.59 -35.76
CA ARG A 23 18.03 -10.69 -35.74
C ARG A 23 18.58 -10.59 -37.15
N GLY A 24 17.99 -9.70 -37.93
CA GLY A 24 18.31 -9.56 -39.36
C GLY A 24 18.14 -8.16 -39.92
N PHE A 25 18.09 -7.12 -39.08
CA PHE A 25 18.18 -5.72 -39.52
C PHE A 25 18.51 -4.78 -38.33
N ASP A 26 19.66 -4.97 -37.68
CA ASP A 26 20.18 -4.07 -36.61
C ASP A 26 20.72 -2.74 -37.18
N TRP A 27 20.22 -2.26 -38.32
CA TRP A 27 20.58 -0.96 -38.87
C TRP A 27 19.79 0.13 -38.13
N ASP A 28 20.53 1.04 -37.48
CA ASP A 28 20.10 2.34 -36.97
C ASP A 28 18.96 2.42 -35.96
N ALA A 29 18.55 1.32 -35.31
CA ALA A 29 17.57 1.40 -34.22
C ALA A 29 18.03 2.36 -33.09
N GLU A 30 19.32 2.34 -32.75
CA GLU A 30 19.88 3.16 -31.67
C GLU A 30 20.24 4.59 -32.11
N ALA A 31 20.67 4.78 -33.36
CA ALA A 31 20.88 6.10 -33.95
C ALA A 31 19.56 6.85 -34.13
N MET A 32 18.55 6.15 -34.66
CA MET A 32 17.18 6.63 -34.75
C MET A 32 16.56 6.80 -33.37
N ALA A 33 16.95 6.00 -32.36
CA ALA A 33 16.46 6.18 -31.00
C ALA A 33 16.90 7.53 -30.39
N ARG A 34 18.16 7.92 -30.57
CA ARG A 34 18.62 9.23 -30.09
C ARG A 34 18.01 10.38 -30.89
N GLY A 35 17.82 10.20 -32.20
CA GLY A 35 17.14 11.17 -33.05
C GLY A 35 15.66 11.36 -32.71
N SER A 36 14.95 10.26 -32.43
CA SER A 36 13.51 10.30 -32.27
C SER A 36 13.08 10.92 -30.93
N GLU A 37 13.93 10.94 -29.90
CA GLU A 37 13.62 11.65 -28.64
C GLU A 37 13.59 13.18 -28.83
N LYS A 38 14.40 13.71 -29.75
CA LYS A 38 14.34 15.13 -30.13
C LYS A 38 13.10 15.40 -30.99
N ILE A 39 12.83 14.52 -31.96
CA ILE A 39 11.69 14.60 -32.87
C ILE A 39 10.37 14.50 -32.09
N ALA A 40 10.24 13.57 -31.14
CA ALA A 40 9.04 13.40 -30.30
C ALA A 40 8.73 14.65 -29.46
N ARG A 41 9.75 15.26 -28.85
CA ARG A 41 9.58 16.53 -28.12
C ARG A 41 9.19 17.69 -29.05
N PHE A 42 9.70 17.68 -30.28
CA PHE A 42 9.41 18.69 -31.28
C PHE A 42 7.97 18.57 -31.84
N LEU A 43 7.54 17.37 -32.23
CA LEU A 43 6.19 17.09 -32.74
C LEU A 43 5.10 17.20 -31.67
N GLY A 44 5.42 16.93 -30.40
CA GLY A 44 4.48 17.09 -29.29
C GLY A 44 4.21 18.54 -28.90
N THR A 45 4.96 19.50 -29.44
CA THR A 45 4.79 20.93 -29.14
C THR A 45 3.96 21.59 -30.24
N GLY A 46 2.93 22.37 -29.88
CA GLY A 46 2.08 23.09 -30.85
C GLY A 46 2.83 24.05 -31.81
N ARG A 47 4.09 24.37 -31.50
CA ARG A 47 5.01 25.15 -32.35
C ARG A 47 5.33 24.47 -33.68
N TYR A 48 5.39 23.13 -33.73
CA TYR A 48 5.63 22.41 -34.98
C TYR A 48 4.53 22.66 -36.00
N LEU A 49 3.27 22.57 -35.56
CA LEU A 49 2.10 22.81 -36.42
C LEU A 49 2.12 24.23 -37.00
N VAL A 50 2.43 25.24 -36.19
CA VAL A 50 2.52 26.64 -36.65
C VAL A 50 3.59 26.82 -37.73
N ILE A 51 4.80 26.27 -37.52
CA ILE A 51 5.88 26.35 -38.50
C ILE A 51 5.52 25.60 -39.78
N GLN A 52 4.96 24.39 -39.66
CA GLN A 52 4.55 23.58 -40.81
C GLN A 52 3.47 24.27 -41.65
N THR A 53 2.45 24.86 -41.01
CA THR A 53 1.42 25.64 -41.71
C THR A 53 2.01 26.85 -42.42
N MET A 54 2.94 27.58 -41.78
CA MET A 54 3.62 28.72 -42.41
C MET A 54 4.41 28.30 -43.64
N VAL A 55 5.16 27.19 -43.56
CA VAL A 55 5.92 26.64 -44.70
C VAL A 55 4.99 26.27 -45.86
N VAL A 56 3.86 25.61 -45.59
CA VAL A 56 2.88 25.25 -46.62
C VAL A 56 2.29 26.50 -47.28
N ILE A 57 1.94 27.52 -46.51
CA ILE A 57 1.42 28.79 -47.06
C ILE A 57 2.46 29.47 -47.94
N VAL A 58 3.70 29.59 -47.47
CA VAL A 58 4.81 30.19 -48.25
C VAL A 58 5.04 29.39 -49.53
N TRP A 59 4.97 28.07 -49.47
CA TRP A 59 5.17 27.19 -50.61
C TRP A 59 4.07 27.37 -51.67
N ILE A 60 2.80 27.43 -51.25
CA ILE A 60 1.66 27.71 -52.13
C ILE A 60 1.84 29.08 -52.79
N VAL A 61 2.17 30.11 -52.00
CA VAL A 61 2.39 31.47 -52.51
C VAL A 61 3.52 31.51 -53.53
N LEU A 62 4.67 30.91 -53.22
CA LEU A 62 5.82 30.83 -54.12
C LEU A 62 5.47 30.11 -55.42
N ASN A 63 4.75 28.99 -55.34
CA ASN A 63 4.30 28.25 -56.52
C ASN A 63 3.38 29.11 -57.41
N VAL A 64 2.39 29.81 -56.83
CA VAL A 64 1.50 30.71 -57.57
C VAL A 64 2.25 31.87 -58.24
N PHE A 65 3.24 32.46 -57.56
CA PHE A 65 4.07 33.52 -58.14
C PHE A 65 4.99 33.01 -59.28
N ILE A 66 5.48 31.77 -59.16
CA ILE A 66 6.31 31.13 -60.18
C ILE A 66 5.48 30.63 -61.38
N VAL A 67 4.21 30.30 -61.21
CA VAL A 67 3.27 29.97 -62.29
C VAL A 67 3.09 31.15 -63.25
N ALA A 68 3.29 32.39 -62.80
CA ALA A 68 3.34 33.55 -63.69
C ALA A 68 4.48 33.48 -64.73
N LEU A 69 5.51 32.65 -64.50
CA LEU A 69 6.58 32.31 -65.45
C LEU A 69 6.27 31.04 -66.28
N GLN A 70 5.02 30.54 -66.29
CA GLN A 70 4.57 29.30 -66.97
C GLN A 70 5.24 27.99 -66.53
N TRP A 71 5.88 27.94 -65.37
CA TRP A 71 6.65 26.76 -64.96
C TRP A 71 5.79 25.55 -64.48
N ASP A 72 4.50 25.75 -64.14
CA ASP A 72 3.54 24.66 -63.81
C ASP A 72 2.07 25.10 -64.06
N PRO A 73 1.54 25.01 -65.30
CA PRO A 73 0.14 25.33 -65.62
C PRO A 73 -0.86 24.42 -64.88
N TYR A 74 -2.05 24.93 -64.56
CA TYR A 74 -3.10 24.17 -63.86
C TYR A 74 -3.38 22.81 -64.53
N PRO A 75 -3.40 21.67 -63.81
CA PRO A 75 -3.42 21.48 -62.36
C PRO A 75 -2.02 21.17 -61.79
N PHE A 76 -1.54 22.01 -60.85
CA PHE A 76 -0.18 22.01 -60.25
C PHE A 76 0.39 20.60 -59.93
N ILE A 77 1.02 19.96 -60.92
CA ILE A 77 1.36 18.53 -60.84
C ILE A 77 2.56 18.33 -59.92
N LEU A 78 3.48 19.29 -59.91
CA LEU A 78 4.70 19.24 -59.10
C LEU A 78 4.37 19.48 -57.62
N LEU A 79 3.44 20.38 -57.32
CA LEU A 79 2.98 20.63 -55.95
C LEU A 79 2.28 19.38 -55.38
N ASN A 80 1.39 18.77 -56.17
CA ASN A 80 0.69 17.57 -55.74
C ASN A 80 1.65 16.39 -55.57
N LEU A 81 2.63 16.24 -56.47
CA LEU A 81 3.64 15.19 -56.37
C LEU A 81 4.49 15.35 -55.10
N ALA A 82 4.96 16.56 -54.80
CA ALA A 82 5.73 16.85 -53.60
C ALA A 82 4.94 16.55 -52.31
N PHE A 83 3.67 16.95 -52.25
CA PHE A 83 2.81 16.67 -51.09
C PHE A 83 2.52 15.17 -50.95
N SER A 84 2.31 14.47 -52.06
CA SER A 84 2.11 13.01 -52.08
C SER A 84 3.34 12.27 -51.54
N THR A 85 4.55 12.67 -51.94
CA THR A 85 5.79 12.11 -51.38
C THR A 85 5.98 12.46 -49.91
N GLN A 86 5.61 13.68 -49.48
CA GLN A 86 5.69 14.09 -48.08
C GLN A 86 4.80 13.22 -47.18
N ALA A 87 3.56 12.98 -47.61
CA ALA A 87 2.63 12.09 -46.91
C ALA A 87 3.15 10.63 -46.89
N ALA A 88 3.70 10.15 -48.02
CA ALA A 88 4.23 8.79 -48.13
C ALA A 88 5.42 8.54 -47.20
N TYR A 89 6.32 9.52 -47.00
CA TYR A 89 7.44 9.40 -46.08
C TYR A 89 7.04 9.60 -44.60
N ALA A 90 5.93 10.29 -44.33
CA ALA A 90 5.43 10.46 -42.97
C ALA A 90 4.98 9.14 -42.33
N ALA A 91 4.34 8.25 -43.10
CA ALA A 91 3.82 6.97 -42.61
C ALA A 91 4.88 6.09 -41.91
N PRO A 92 6.05 5.78 -42.52
CA PRO A 92 7.09 4.99 -41.86
C PRO A 92 7.70 5.70 -40.64
N LEU A 93 7.83 7.02 -40.67
CA LEU A 93 8.35 7.80 -39.53
C LEU A 93 7.39 7.76 -38.34
N ILE A 94 6.09 7.87 -38.60
CA ILE A 94 5.05 7.75 -37.58
C ILE A 94 5.03 6.33 -36.99
N LEU A 95 5.13 5.29 -37.85
CA LEU A 95 5.18 3.89 -37.40
C LEU A 95 6.37 3.65 -36.46
N LEU A 96 7.53 4.21 -36.78
CA LEU A 96 8.72 4.13 -35.92
C LEU A 96 8.54 4.88 -34.60
N ALA A 97 7.87 6.03 -34.61
CA ALA A 97 7.54 6.77 -33.40
C ALA A 97 6.54 6.00 -32.52
N GLN A 98 5.54 5.36 -33.13
CA GLN A 98 4.51 4.57 -32.45
C GLN A 98 5.11 3.31 -31.81
N ASN A 99 5.90 2.52 -32.53
CA ASN A 99 6.57 1.34 -31.97
C ASN A 99 7.41 1.65 -30.71
N ARG A 100 7.96 2.88 -30.61
CA ARG A 100 8.70 3.32 -29.43
C ARG A 100 7.79 3.73 -28.28
N GLN A 101 6.66 4.37 -28.56
CA GLN A 101 5.65 4.69 -27.55
C GLN A 101 5.10 3.39 -26.95
N ASP A 102 4.69 2.45 -27.80
CA ASP A 102 4.14 1.15 -27.38
C ASP A 102 5.12 0.36 -26.51
N ASN A 103 6.42 0.35 -26.86
CA ASN A 103 7.44 -0.31 -26.04
C ASN A 103 7.61 0.35 -24.66
N ARG A 104 7.60 1.69 -24.59
CA ARG A 104 7.69 2.41 -23.32
C ARG A 104 6.45 2.18 -22.45
N ASP A 105 5.28 2.23 -23.07
CA ASP A 105 3.99 2.01 -22.40
C ASP A 105 3.91 0.58 -21.87
N ARG A 106 4.41 -0.40 -22.64
CA ARG A 106 4.52 -1.79 -22.18
C ARG A 106 5.40 -1.94 -20.95
N VAL A 107 6.59 -1.35 -20.94
CA VAL A 107 7.50 -1.39 -19.77
C VAL A 107 6.85 -0.73 -18.56
N SER A 108 6.22 0.43 -18.74
CA SER A 108 5.49 1.11 -17.67
C SER A 108 4.37 0.24 -17.09
N LEU A 109 3.60 -0.43 -17.94
CA LEU A 109 2.52 -1.33 -17.51
C LEU A 109 3.06 -2.58 -16.78
N GLU A 110 4.19 -3.13 -17.22
CA GLU A 110 4.84 -4.26 -16.55
C GLU A 110 5.36 -3.86 -15.15
N GLU A 111 5.98 -2.68 -15.03
CA GLU A 111 6.38 -2.13 -13.72
C GLU A 111 5.18 -1.89 -12.81
N ASP A 112 4.12 -1.26 -13.31
CA ASP A 112 2.92 -0.98 -12.51
C ASP A 112 2.26 -2.27 -12.02
N ARG A 113 2.20 -3.31 -12.86
CA ARG A 113 1.71 -4.64 -12.44
C ARG A 113 2.57 -5.25 -11.35
N SER A 114 3.90 -5.17 -11.47
CA SER A 114 4.84 -5.67 -10.46
C SER A 114 4.67 -4.93 -9.12
N ARG A 115 4.59 -3.60 -9.16
CA ARG A 115 4.36 -2.76 -7.97
C ARG A 115 3.01 -3.05 -7.32
N ALA A 116 1.96 -3.22 -8.11
CA ALA A 116 0.63 -3.57 -7.59
C ALA A 116 0.64 -4.96 -6.92
N ALA A 117 1.35 -5.93 -7.49
CA ALA A 117 1.51 -7.25 -6.88
C ALA A 117 2.26 -7.20 -5.54
N GLN A 118 3.34 -6.42 -5.45
CA GLN A 118 4.09 -6.20 -4.21
C GLN A 118 3.23 -5.51 -3.16
N THR A 119 2.56 -4.42 -3.52
CA THR A 119 1.67 -3.68 -2.60
C THR A 119 0.55 -4.56 -2.05
N LYS A 120 -0.01 -5.44 -2.90
CA LYS A 120 -1.00 -6.43 -2.47
C LYS A 120 -0.42 -7.41 -1.47
N ALA A 121 0.76 -7.96 -1.75
CA ALA A 121 1.44 -8.90 -0.85
C ALA A 121 1.78 -8.27 0.51
N ASP A 122 2.27 -7.03 0.51
CA ASP A 122 2.57 -6.27 1.73
C ASP A 122 1.31 -6.00 2.54
N THR A 123 0.20 -5.67 1.87
CA THR A 123 -1.10 -5.46 2.55
C THR A 123 -1.62 -6.77 3.14
N GLU A 124 -1.52 -7.89 2.42
CA GLU A 124 -1.90 -9.20 2.93
C GLU A 124 -1.02 -9.63 4.12
N PHE A 125 0.27 -9.33 4.07
CA PHE A 125 1.21 -9.58 5.16
C PHE A 125 0.83 -8.76 6.39
N LEU A 126 0.68 -7.43 6.24
CA LEU A 126 0.26 -6.55 7.33
C LEU A 126 -1.11 -6.94 7.90
N ALA A 127 -2.06 -7.38 7.07
CA ALA A 127 -3.35 -7.85 7.54
C ALA A 127 -3.22 -9.14 8.37
N ARG A 128 -2.35 -10.08 7.97
CA ARG A 128 -2.08 -11.31 8.73
C ARG A 128 -1.37 -11.00 10.05
N GLU A 129 -0.35 -10.14 10.03
CA GLU A 129 0.35 -9.70 11.23
C GLU A 129 -0.59 -8.96 12.18
N LEU A 130 -1.44 -8.06 11.68
CA LEU A 130 -2.44 -7.37 12.48
C LEU A 130 -3.47 -8.34 13.08
N ALA A 131 -3.89 -9.36 12.33
CA ALA A 131 -4.78 -10.39 12.85
C ALA A 131 -4.09 -11.21 13.95
N ALA A 132 -2.85 -11.64 13.74
CA ALA A 132 -2.07 -12.37 14.74
C ALA A 132 -1.84 -11.54 16.01
N LEU A 133 -1.46 -10.27 15.86
CA LEU A 133 -1.32 -9.31 16.96
C LEU A 133 -2.64 -9.12 17.70
N ARG A 134 -3.77 -9.00 16.98
CA ARG A 134 -5.09 -8.90 17.58
C ARG A 134 -5.46 -10.13 18.40
N PHE A 135 -5.14 -11.34 17.94
CA PHE A 135 -5.37 -12.55 18.72
C PHE A 135 -4.49 -12.57 19.97
N ALA A 136 -3.18 -12.30 19.84
CA ALA A 136 -2.26 -12.27 20.97
C ALA A 136 -2.65 -11.23 22.05
N VAL A 137 -3.07 -10.03 21.64
CA VAL A 137 -3.54 -8.98 22.56
C VAL A 137 -4.93 -9.30 23.13
N GLY A 138 -5.82 -9.84 22.32
CA GLY A 138 -7.18 -10.19 22.72
C GLY A 138 -7.24 -11.30 23.76
N GLU A 139 -6.30 -12.25 23.69
CA GLU A 139 -6.23 -13.40 24.60
C GLU A 139 -5.53 -13.06 25.93
N VAL A 140 -4.62 -12.08 25.96
CA VAL A 140 -3.75 -11.83 27.13
C VAL A 140 -4.22 -10.70 28.07
N THR A 141 -4.93 -9.67 27.63
CA THR A 141 -4.95 -8.43 28.45
C THR A 141 -6.29 -8.00 29.06
N THR A 142 -7.47 -8.40 28.56
CA THR A 142 -8.67 -7.61 28.94
C THR A 142 -9.61 -8.25 29.96
N ARG A 143 -9.73 -9.58 30.02
CA ARG A 143 -10.74 -10.18 30.90
C ARG A 143 -10.15 -10.74 32.18
N ASP A 144 -9.17 -11.62 32.07
CA ASP A 144 -8.65 -12.31 33.24
C ASP A 144 -7.64 -11.47 34.01
N TYR A 145 -6.87 -10.61 33.33
CA TYR A 145 -5.97 -9.64 33.98
C TYR A 145 -6.76 -8.55 34.72
N PHE A 146 -7.73 -7.90 34.07
CA PHE A 146 -8.60 -6.92 34.75
C PHE A 146 -9.40 -7.53 35.90
N ARG A 147 -9.90 -8.76 35.77
CA ARG A 147 -10.56 -9.44 36.90
C ARG A 147 -9.59 -9.68 38.05
N ARG A 148 -8.39 -10.18 37.77
CA ARG A 148 -7.39 -10.42 38.81
C ARG A 148 -6.98 -9.13 39.51
N GLU A 149 -6.80 -8.05 38.77
CA GLU A 149 -6.41 -6.75 39.33
C GLU A 149 -7.56 -6.16 40.17
N LEU A 150 -8.81 -6.26 39.71
CA LEU A 150 -9.99 -5.86 40.48
C LEU A 150 -10.15 -6.69 41.77
N ASP A 151 -9.94 -8.01 41.71
CA ASP A 151 -10.00 -8.88 42.89
C ASP A 151 -8.87 -8.55 43.88
N THR A 152 -7.65 -8.28 43.37
CA THR A 152 -6.51 -7.88 44.19
C THR A 152 -6.77 -6.55 44.90
N ILE A 153 -7.34 -5.56 44.19
CA ILE A 153 -7.74 -4.28 44.78
C ILE A 153 -8.83 -4.50 45.84
N ARG A 154 -9.84 -5.32 45.55
CA ARG A 154 -10.91 -5.64 46.51
C ARG A 154 -10.35 -6.27 47.79
N GLU A 155 -9.47 -7.26 47.65
CA GLU A 155 -8.85 -7.94 48.79
C GLU A 155 -8.00 -6.97 49.63
N SER A 156 -7.31 -6.04 48.97
CA SER A 156 -6.56 -4.99 49.68
C SER A 156 -7.47 -4.05 50.48
N LEU A 157 -8.65 -3.71 49.97
CA LEU A 157 -9.66 -2.92 50.68
C LEU A 157 -10.27 -3.70 51.85
N GLU A 158 -10.61 -4.98 51.67
CA GLU A 158 -11.13 -5.83 52.75
C GLU A 158 -10.10 -6.01 53.89
N ARG A 159 -8.81 -6.12 53.58
CA ARG A 159 -7.74 -6.12 54.59
C ARG A 159 -7.66 -4.80 55.35
N LEU A 160 -7.80 -3.66 54.67
CA LEU A 160 -7.82 -2.35 55.32
C LEU A 160 -9.07 -2.17 56.20
N GLU A 161 -10.24 -2.64 55.74
CA GLU A 161 -11.48 -2.64 56.53
C GLU A 161 -11.36 -3.55 57.75
N ALA A 162 -10.78 -4.74 57.62
CA ALA A 162 -10.55 -5.64 58.74
C ALA A 162 -9.57 -5.06 59.78
N LEU A 163 -8.54 -4.35 59.32
CA LEU A 163 -7.63 -3.61 60.21
C LEU A 163 -8.37 -2.46 60.91
N ALA A 164 -9.23 -1.72 60.20
CA ALA A 164 -10.06 -0.67 60.79
C ALA A 164 -11.12 -1.22 61.78
N ALA A 165 -11.73 -2.35 61.48
CA ALA A 165 -12.71 -3.03 62.34
C ALA A 165 -12.08 -3.71 63.57
N GLY A 166 -10.83 -4.18 63.43
CA GLY A 166 -10.05 -4.76 64.54
C GLY A 166 -9.75 -3.75 65.65
N ASP A 167 -9.58 -2.47 65.30
CA ASP A 167 -9.41 -1.39 66.28
C ASP A 167 -10.68 -1.13 67.10
N ASP A 168 -11.86 -1.24 66.48
CA ASP A 168 -13.16 -1.03 67.14
C ASP A 168 -13.51 -2.15 68.14
N VAL A 169 -13.13 -3.41 67.84
CA VAL A 169 -13.30 -4.56 68.75
C VAL A 169 -12.36 -4.50 69.95
N ARG A 170 -11.13 -3.99 69.77
CA ARG A 170 -10.16 -3.82 70.86
C ARG A 170 -10.58 -2.69 71.81
N GLY A 171 -11.15 -1.61 71.28
CA GLY A 171 -11.80 -0.55 72.06
C GLY A 171 -13.00 -1.06 72.89
N LYS A 172 -13.88 -1.88 72.30
CA LYS A 172 -15.03 -2.49 73.02
C LYS A 172 -14.62 -3.47 74.13
N LYS A 173 -13.59 -4.30 73.92
CA LYS A 173 -13.10 -5.23 74.97
C LYS A 173 -12.44 -4.50 76.14
N ALA A 174 -11.75 -3.39 75.91
CA ALA A 174 -11.16 -2.58 76.97
C ALA A 174 -12.24 -1.94 77.87
N LYS A 175 -13.33 -1.42 77.29
CA LYS A 175 -14.44 -0.80 78.04
C LYS A 175 -15.21 -1.80 78.92
N LYS A 176 -15.27 -3.07 78.53
CA LYS A 176 -16.00 -4.12 79.29
C LYS A 176 -15.25 -4.64 80.53
N ARG A 177 -13.93 -4.41 80.66
CA ARG A 177 -13.12 -4.84 81.82
C ARG A 177 -13.10 -3.82 82.97
N ALA A 178 -13.67 -2.62 82.80
CA ALA A 178 -13.56 -1.52 83.75
C ALA A 178 -14.81 -1.26 84.64
N ALA A 179 -15.68 -2.26 84.87
CA ALA A 179 -16.82 -2.12 85.78
C ALA A 179 -16.62 -2.98 87.05
N PRO A 180 -16.57 -2.39 88.27
CA PRO A 180 -16.25 -3.14 89.49
C PRO A 180 -17.49 -3.78 90.13
N LYS A 181 -17.34 -5.00 90.66
CA LYS A 181 -18.31 -5.69 91.53
C LYS A 181 -18.10 -5.24 92.98
N ARG A 182 -19.16 -4.75 93.65
CA ARG A 182 -19.19 -4.51 95.10
C ARG A 182 -19.53 -5.82 95.83
N ALA A 183 -18.76 -6.13 96.87
CA ALA A 183 -18.98 -7.24 97.80
C ALA A 183 -19.85 -6.77 98.98
N ASP A 184 -20.78 -7.62 99.39
CA ASP A 184 -21.61 -7.46 100.59
C ASP A 184 -21.06 -8.38 101.70
N VAL A 185 -20.90 -7.86 102.91
CA VAL A 185 -20.25 -8.53 104.06
C VAL A 185 -21.23 -8.56 105.22
N THR A 186 -21.64 -9.76 105.62
CA THR A 186 -22.50 -10.03 106.79
C THR A 186 -21.66 -10.11 108.07
N VAL A 187 -22.10 -9.43 109.13
CA VAL A 187 -21.53 -9.49 110.50
C VAL A 187 -22.53 -10.19 111.44
N PRO A 188 -22.11 -11.09 112.37
CA PRO A 188 -23.00 -11.75 113.33
C PRO A 188 -23.26 -10.91 114.58
N GLN A 189 -24.46 -11.04 115.16
CA GLN A 189 -24.84 -10.51 116.48
C GLN A 189 -25.18 -11.69 117.39
N GLU A 190 -24.57 -11.72 118.58
CA GLU A 190 -24.93 -12.61 119.68
C GLU A 190 -25.31 -11.73 120.90
N GLU A 191 -26.32 -12.19 121.65
CA GLU A 191 -26.44 -12.15 123.13
C GLU A 191 -27.69 -11.46 123.75
N SER A 192 -28.42 -12.27 124.54
CA SER A 192 -29.30 -11.99 125.70
C SER A 192 -30.61 -11.19 125.47
N ASP A 193 -31.76 -11.47 126.07
CA ASP A 193 -32.06 -12.17 127.32
C ASP A 193 -33.56 -12.60 127.35
N THR A 194 -33.87 -13.53 128.24
CA THR A 194 -35.17 -14.18 128.56
C THR A 194 -36.04 -13.31 129.50
N PRO A 195 -37.28 -13.66 129.94
CA PRO A 195 -37.91 -14.98 130.17
C PRO A 195 -39.17 -15.30 129.36
#